data_AF-A0A2D5YNL3-F1
#
_entry.id   AF-A0A2D5YNL3-F1
#
_cell.length_a   1.000
_cell.length_b   1.000
_cell.length_c   1.000
_cell.angle_alpha   90.00
_cell.angle_beta   90.00
_cell.angle_gamma   90.00
#
_symmetry.space_group_name_H-M   'P 1'
#
loop_
_entity.id
_entity.type
_entity.pdbx_description
1 polymer ?
#
loop_
_entity_poly.entity_id
_entity_poly.type
_entity_poly.pdbx_seq_one_letter_code
_entity_poly.pdbx_strand_id
1 'polypeptide(L)'
;MKGFLISLSLLLSVSISARELTFSERSMLINYKKINHVKSHMLSKIIVDDLSLGEFLSYKVLQNSCKPLDDILNKISLEDVDFADQSERIATLVSVCSQGVIGLTELRLRYQSK
;
A
#
# COMPACT_ATOMS: atom_id res chain seq x y z
N MET A 1 -30.57 -28.79 42.28
CA MET A 1 -31.05 -27.43 41.92
C MET A 1 -30.11 -26.40 42.51
N LYS A 2 -29.84 -25.34 41.74
CA LYS A 2 -29.06 -24.12 42.05
C LYS A 2 -27.57 -24.19 41.74
N GLY A 3 -27.14 -23.30 40.84
CA GLY A 3 -25.73 -22.94 40.71
C GLY A 3 -25.20 -22.53 39.33
N PHE A 4 -26.05 -22.22 38.34
CA PHE A 4 -25.58 -21.58 37.11
C PHE A 4 -25.23 -20.11 37.41
N LEU A 5 -23.95 -19.79 37.59
CA LEU A 5 -23.44 -18.42 37.67
C LEU A 5 -22.25 -18.25 36.74
N ILE A 6 -22.62 -18.06 35.48
CA ILE A 6 -22.11 -17.04 34.55
C ILE A 6 -20.97 -16.20 35.14
N SER A 7 -19.74 -16.45 34.69
CA SER A 7 -18.67 -15.46 34.67
C SER A 7 -18.21 -15.25 33.22
N LEU A 8 -19.16 -14.91 32.35
CA LEU A 8 -18.92 -14.43 30.97
C LEU A 8 -18.98 -12.90 30.96
N SER A 9 -18.18 -12.27 31.82
CA SER A 9 -18.24 -10.82 32.03
C SER A 9 -16.83 -10.25 32.13
N LEU A 10 -16.06 -10.40 31.05
CA LEU A 10 -14.99 -9.46 30.73
C LEU A 10 -14.63 -9.53 29.23
N LEU A 11 -15.64 -9.46 28.36
CA LEU A 11 -15.42 -8.90 27.03
C LEU A 11 -15.27 -7.38 27.24
N LEU A 12 -14.08 -6.97 27.70
CA LEU A 12 -13.67 -5.57 27.64
C LEU A 12 -13.82 -5.16 26.19
N SER A 13 -14.78 -4.28 25.98
CA SER A 13 -15.03 -3.49 24.80
C SER A 13 -13.76 -2.69 24.46
N VAL A 14 -12.79 -3.36 23.86
CA VAL A 14 -11.79 -2.69 23.04
C VAL A 14 -12.59 -2.20 21.84
N SER A 15 -13.04 -0.95 21.90
CA SER A 15 -13.41 -0.21 20.71
C SER A 15 -12.14 -0.14 19.88
N ILE A 16 -11.89 -1.16 19.05
CA ILE A 16 -10.90 -1.09 17.97
C ILE A 16 -11.49 -0.07 16.99
N SER A 17 -11.31 1.20 17.33
CA SER A 17 -11.65 2.31 16.46
C SER A 17 -10.47 2.45 15.52
N ALA A 18 -10.53 1.73 14.41
CA ALA A 18 -9.64 1.92 13.27
C ALA A 18 -9.58 3.41 12.94
N ARG A 19 -8.41 4.04 13.07
CA ARG A 19 -8.23 5.45 12.73
C ARG A 19 -8.49 5.66 11.23
N GLU A 20 -9.38 6.60 10.94
CA GLU A 20 -9.52 7.11 9.59
C GLU A 20 -8.36 8.05 9.22
N LEU A 21 -8.03 8.10 7.94
CA LEU A 21 -7.08 9.07 7.42
C LEU A 21 -7.54 10.50 7.71
N THR A 22 -6.62 11.39 8.07
CA THR A 22 -6.92 12.81 8.20
C THR A 22 -7.21 13.44 6.83
N PHE A 23 -7.72 14.67 6.82
CA PHE A 23 -7.87 15.42 5.56
C PHE A 23 -6.53 15.57 4.82
N SER A 24 -5.46 15.87 5.56
CA SER A 24 -4.12 16.06 4.99
C SER A 24 -3.58 14.74 4.39
N GLU A 25 -3.69 13.63 5.12
CA GLU A 25 -3.30 12.30 4.63
C GLU A 25 -4.10 11.89 3.38
N ARG A 26 -5.43 12.13 3.37
CA ARG A 26 -6.29 11.88 2.20
C ARG A 26 -5.86 12.71 0.99
N SER A 27 -5.49 13.97 1.20
CA SER A 27 -5.05 14.85 0.11
C SER A 27 -3.76 14.36 -0.56
N MET A 28 -2.84 13.75 0.20
CA MET A 28 -1.61 13.16 -0.34
C MET A 28 -1.90 11.94 -1.24
N LEU A 29 -3.05 11.28 -1.05
CA LEU A 29 -3.45 10.08 -1.79
C LEU A 29 -4.33 10.38 -3.03
N ILE A 30 -4.55 11.66 -3.39
CA ILE A 30 -5.46 12.04 -4.49
C ILE A 30 -5.17 11.27 -5.80
N ASN A 31 -3.89 11.06 -6.12
CA ASN A 31 -3.47 10.36 -7.34
C ASN A 31 -3.21 8.87 -7.14
N TYR A 32 -3.26 8.36 -5.91
CA TYR A 32 -2.83 7.00 -5.59
C TYR A 32 -3.64 5.93 -6.34
N LYS A 33 -4.97 6.11 -6.48
CA LYS A 33 -5.82 5.21 -7.28
C LYS A 33 -5.39 5.14 -8.74
N LYS A 34 -5.02 6.28 -9.34
CA LYS A 34 -4.53 6.36 -10.73
C LYS A 34 -3.16 5.69 -10.84
N ILE A 35 -2.25 5.95 -9.90
CA ILE A 35 -0.92 5.33 -9.85
C ILE A 35 -1.05 3.79 -9.82
N ASN A 36 -1.89 3.26 -8.93
CA ASN A 36 -2.15 1.83 -8.84
C ASN A 36 -2.79 1.24 -10.10
N HIS A 37 -3.68 1.99 -10.76
CA HIS A 37 -4.24 1.55 -12.03
C HIS A 37 -3.15 1.41 -13.11
N VAL A 38 -2.26 2.40 -13.24
CA VAL A 38 -1.14 2.34 -14.19
C VAL A 38 -0.18 1.20 -13.84
N LYS A 39 0.14 1.02 -12.55
CA LYS A 39 0.96 -0.09 -12.06
C LYS A 39 0.40 -1.44 -12.52
N SER A 40 -0.87 -1.71 -12.21
CA SER A 40 -1.53 -2.96 -12.55
C SER A 40 -1.60 -3.17 -14.06
N HIS A 41 -1.85 -2.10 -14.82
CA HIS A 41 -1.84 -2.15 -16.27
C HIS A 41 -0.45 -2.54 -16.82
N MET A 42 0.62 -1.90 -16.34
CA MET A 42 1.99 -2.22 -16.77
C MET A 42 2.39 -3.66 -16.40
N LEU A 43 2.10 -4.09 -15.17
CA LEU A 43 2.40 -5.46 -14.73
C LEU A 43 1.69 -6.52 -15.59
N SER A 44 0.48 -6.23 -16.08
CA SER A 44 -0.26 -7.15 -16.98
C SER A 44 0.32 -7.25 -18.40
N LYS A 45 1.22 -6.35 -18.78
CA LYS A 45 1.78 -6.24 -20.14
C LYS A 45 3.25 -6.67 -20.22
N ILE A 46 3.91 -6.94 -19.09
CA ILE A 46 5.29 -7.40 -19.05
C ILE A 46 5.28 -8.93 -18.96
N ILE A 47 5.90 -9.59 -19.93
CA ILE A 47 6.13 -11.04 -19.93
C ILE A 47 7.46 -11.27 -19.22
N VAL A 48 7.41 -11.93 -18.06
CA VAL A 48 8.58 -12.04 -17.16
C VAL A 48 9.66 -12.95 -17.71
N ASP A 49 9.27 -13.99 -18.45
CA ASP A 49 10.19 -15.01 -18.99
C ASP A 49 11.11 -14.46 -20.09
N ASP A 50 10.74 -13.34 -20.69
CA ASP A 50 11.53 -12.69 -21.75
C ASP A 50 12.53 -11.65 -21.21
N LEU A 51 12.54 -11.42 -19.89
CA LEU A 51 13.44 -10.45 -19.27
C LEU A 51 14.83 -11.05 -19.08
N SER A 52 15.87 -10.27 -19.38
CA SER A 52 17.21 -10.60 -18.88
C SER A 52 17.24 -10.62 -17.36
N LEU A 53 18.22 -11.28 -16.74
CA LEU A 53 18.33 -11.35 -15.27
C LEU A 53 18.30 -9.96 -14.61
N GLY A 54 19.00 -8.97 -15.19
CA GLY A 54 19.00 -7.60 -14.66
C GLY A 54 17.64 -6.90 -14.77
N GLU A 55 16.94 -7.11 -15.89
CA GLU A 55 15.58 -6.60 -16.10
C GLU A 55 14.57 -7.29 -15.17
N PHE A 56 14.71 -8.60 -14.92
CA PHE A 56 13.90 -9.35 -13.97
C PHE A 56 14.06 -8.84 -12.53
N LEU A 57 15.29 -8.62 -12.08
CA LEU A 57 15.55 -8.07 -10.74
C LEU A 57 14.96 -6.66 -10.61
N SER A 58 15.13 -5.83 -11.64
CA SER A 58 14.52 -4.50 -11.70
C SER A 58 12.99 -4.59 -11.64
N TYR A 59 12.38 -5.48 -12.42
CA TYR A 59 10.94 -5.74 -12.39
C TYR A 59 10.44 -6.08 -10.99
N LYS A 60 11.14 -6.96 -10.25
CA LYS A 60 10.76 -7.34 -8.88
C LYS A 60 10.81 -6.18 -7.90
N VAL A 61 11.83 -5.31 -7.98
CA VAL A 61 11.90 -4.10 -7.16
C VAL A 61 10.73 -3.16 -7.51
N LEU A 62 10.52 -2.90 -8.80
CA LEU A 62 9.51 -1.96 -9.28
C LEU A 62 8.08 -2.46 -9.01
N GLN A 63 7.82 -3.77 -9.11
CA GLN A 63 6.55 -4.42 -8.75
C GLN A 63 6.16 -4.14 -7.29
N ASN A 64 7.15 -4.04 -6.39
CA ASN A 64 6.95 -3.85 -4.96
C ASN A 64 7.09 -2.39 -4.51
N SER A 65 7.31 -1.44 -5.42
CA SER A 65 7.57 -0.03 -5.10
C SER A 65 6.50 0.68 -4.25
N CYS A 66 5.23 0.26 -4.36
CA CYS A 66 4.12 0.83 -3.57
C CYS A 66 3.90 0.12 -2.24
N LYS A 67 4.54 -1.04 -2.00
CA LYS A 67 4.33 -1.83 -0.78
C LYS A 67 4.56 -1.02 0.51
N PRO A 68 5.62 -0.18 0.62
CA PRO A 68 5.80 0.63 1.82
C PRO A 68 4.67 1.63 2.09
N LEU A 69 4.03 2.14 1.03
CA LEU A 69 2.84 3.00 1.16
C LEU A 69 1.65 2.17 1.67
N ASP A 70 1.43 1.00 1.09
CA ASP A 70 0.35 0.10 1.51
C ASP A 70 0.51 -0.32 2.98
N ASP A 71 1.75 -0.59 3.40
CA ASP A 71 2.09 -0.98 4.77
C ASP A 71 1.81 0.16 5.77
N ILE A 72 2.09 1.43 5.43
CA ILE A 72 1.76 2.56 6.33
C ILE A 72 0.26 2.85 6.38
N LEU A 73 -0.47 2.69 5.27
CA LEU A 73 -1.92 2.90 5.24
C LEU A 73 -2.64 1.83 6.06
N ASN A 74 -2.19 0.56 5.93
CA ASN A 74 -2.67 -0.51 6.79
C ASN A 74 -2.32 -0.25 8.25
N LYS A 75 -1.10 0.20 8.55
CA LYS A 75 -0.71 0.56 9.92
C LYS A 75 -1.68 1.61 10.48
N ILE A 76 -1.92 2.71 9.78
CA ILE A 76 -2.87 3.75 10.23
C ILE A 76 -4.24 3.16 10.54
N SER A 77 -4.75 2.27 9.69
CA SER A 77 -6.08 1.66 9.88
C SER A 77 -6.18 0.75 11.11
N LEU A 78 -5.06 0.31 11.68
CA LEU A 78 -5.00 -0.55 12.86
C LEU A 78 -4.67 0.21 14.14
N GLU A 79 -4.35 1.49 14.04
CA GLU A 79 -3.95 2.34 15.17
C GLU A 79 -5.16 3.11 15.73
N ASP A 80 -4.99 3.59 16.95
CA ASP A 80 -6.01 4.38 17.65
C ASP A 80 -6.11 5.82 17.11
N VAL A 81 -7.18 6.51 17.48
CA VAL A 81 -7.46 7.90 17.05
C VAL A 81 -6.37 8.90 17.45
N ASP A 82 -5.59 8.61 18.49
CA ASP A 82 -4.47 9.43 18.96
C ASP A 82 -3.18 9.25 18.14
N PHE A 83 -3.17 8.34 17.17
CA PHE A 83 -2.02 8.12 16.29
C PHE A 83 -1.75 9.37 15.44
N ALA A 84 -0.49 9.82 15.49
CA ALA A 84 -0.06 11.07 14.90
C ALA A 84 -0.23 11.09 13.38
N ASP A 85 -0.54 12.26 12.84
CA ASP A 85 -0.62 12.52 11.40
C ASP A 85 0.67 12.09 10.67
N GLN A 86 0.50 11.34 9.59
CA GLN A 86 1.59 10.79 8.78
C GLN A 86 1.74 11.46 7.41
N SER A 87 1.15 12.64 7.19
CA SER A 87 1.05 13.25 5.85
C SER A 87 2.40 13.39 5.16
N GLU A 88 3.43 13.85 5.88
CA GLU A 88 4.79 13.99 5.32
C GLU A 88 5.34 12.64 4.84
N ARG A 89 5.22 11.62 5.69
CA ARG A 89 5.65 10.26 5.37
C ARG A 89 4.85 9.68 4.19
N ILE A 90 3.54 9.88 4.16
CA ILE A 90 2.68 9.45 3.05
C ILE A 90 3.10 10.15 1.76
N ALA A 91 3.37 11.46 1.78
CA ALA A 91 3.82 12.20 0.61
C ALA A 91 5.12 11.63 0.02
N THR A 92 6.10 11.33 0.88
CA THR A 92 7.34 10.66 0.44
C THR A 92 7.07 9.30 -0.19
N LEU A 93 6.23 8.48 0.45
CA LEU A 93 5.94 7.12 -0.02
C LEU A 93 5.10 7.10 -1.31
N VAL A 94 4.20 8.06 -1.49
CA VAL A 94 3.47 8.29 -2.76
C VAL A 94 4.46 8.62 -3.88
N SER A 95 5.45 9.48 -3.61
CA SER A 95 6.50 9.80 -4.58
C SER A 95 7.30 8.55 -4.97
N VAL A 96 7.74 7.74 -3.99
CA VAL A 96 8.45 6.48 -4.25
C VAL A 96 7.62 5.49 -5.07
N CYS A 97 6.36 5.29 -4.70
CA CYS A 97 5.42 4.46 -5.47
C CYS A 97 5.28 4.98 -6.90
N SER A 98 5.11 6.30 -7.09
CA SER A 98 5.04 6.91 -8.42
C SER A 98 6.30 6.69 -9.26
N GLN A 99 7.49 6.88 -8.67
CA GLN A 99 8.76 6.64 -9.36
C GLN A 99 8.94 5.17 -9.75
N GLY A 100 8.53 4.24 -8.88
CA GLY A 100 8.53 2.82 -9.22
C GLY A 100 7.59 2.46 -10.38
N VAL A 101 6.41 3.09 -10.45
CA VAL A 101 5.48 2.91 -11.57
C VAL A 101 6.01 3.53 -12.87
N ILE A 102 6.70 4.67 -12.79
CA ILE A 102 7.43 5.24 -13.93
C ILE A 102 8.49 4.24 -14.42
N GLY A 103 9.29 3.68 -13.51
CA GLY A 103 10.29 2.67 -13.87
C GLY A 103 9.68 1.40 -14.50
N LEU A 104 8.49 0.95 -14.05
CA LEU A 104 7.76 -0.14 -14.73
C LEU A 104 7.38 0.23 -16.16
N THR A 105 6.96 1.48 -16.36
CA THR A 105 6.59 2.00 -17.67
C THR A 105 7.79 2.05 -18.60
N GLU A 106 8.93 2.53 -18.12
CA GLU A 106 10.19 2.53 -18.88
C GLU A 106 10.67 1.13 -19.23
N LEU A 107 10.59 0.19 -18.28
CA LEU A 107 10.91 -1.21 -18.54
C LEU A 107 10.02 -1.79 -19.65
N ARG A 108 8.71 -1.50 -19.61
CA ARG A 108 7.76 -1.92 -20.64
C ARG A 108 8.07 -1.30 -21.99
N LEU A 109 8.40 -0.01 -22.05
CA LEU A 109 8.73 0.70 -23.29
C LEU A 109 9.99 0.13 -23.94
N ARG A 110 11.05 -0.12 -23.15
CA ARG A 110 12.27 -0.81 -23.64
C ARG A 110 11.96 -2.19 -24.20
N TYR A 111 10.97 -2.88 -23.64
CA TYR A 111 10.51 -4.18 -24.13
C TYR A 111 9.59 -4.08 -25.36
N GLN A 112 8.88 -2.97 -25.59
CA GLN A 112 8.10 -2.74 -26.82
C GLN A 112 8.97 -2.43 -28.04
N SER A 113 10.17 -1.89 -27.81
CA SER A 113 11.10 -1.48 -28.88
C SER A 113 12.07 -2.57 -29.32
N LYS A 114 12.04 -3.76 -28.69
CA LYS A 114 12.80 -4.95 -29.12
C LYS A 114 11.91 -5.82 -29.99
#